data_AF-A0A8K0V4G3-F1
#
_entry.id   AF-A0A8K0V4G3-F1
#
_cell.length_a   1.000
_cell.length_b   1.000
_cell.length_c   1.000
_cell.angle_alpha   90.00
_cell.angle_beta   90.00
_cell.angle_gamma   90.00
#
_symmetry.space_group_name_H-M   'P 1'
#
loop_
_entity.id
_entity.type
_entity.pdbx_description
1 polymer ?
#
loop_
_entity_poly.entity_id
_entity_poly.type
_entity_poly.pdbx_seq_one_letter_code
_entity_poly.pdbx_strand_id
1 'polypeptide(L)'
;MQFGYTFTTEEDPYITIVWTPDNTGENNSWNTGNQNPVRIPNPVVVDPLAEDTSIEATTTPAPAEKKFADYILILPLPNIPPIYIYLSKPPVKFLEVDLYSNLEGRSREGKYHADHIPSKAAVKEYYRNLDPLLDKDDINDLANEVAAITVPIDVHRKISETYGRRNSEAQIKLDASNLRAAVDRNLDAIKSALKEHGATEAQIEAARVKMHKINSSMGLYK
;
A
#
# COMPACT_ATOMS: atom_id res chain seq x y z
N MET A 1 6.91 4.02 40.86
CA MET A 1 6.02 3.48 39.81
C MET A 1 6.27 4.29 38.56
N GLN A 2 6.69 3.65 37.48
CA GLN A 2 6.92 4.32 36.20
C GLN A 2 5.60 4.33 35.44
N PHE A 3 5.06 5.52 35.16
CA PHE A 3 3.84 5.68 34.38
C PHE A 3 4.22 5.76 32.90
N GLY A 4 3.74 4.82 32.10
CA GLY A 4 3.84 4.86 30.64
C GLY A 4 2.53 5.37 30.04
N TYR A 5 2.63 6.20 29.00
CA TYR A 5 1.49 6.64 28.18
C TYR A 5 1.35 5.69 27.01
N THR A 6 0.12 5.34 26.65
CA THR A 6 -0.15 4.42 25.55
C THR A 6 -1.07 5.07 24.53
N PHE A 7 -0.72 4.92 23.26
CA PHE A 7 -1.56 5.29 22.13
C PHE A 7 -1.68 4.08 21.20
N THR A 8 -2.89 3.73 20.79
CA THR A 8 -3.13 2.66 19.83
C THR A 8 -3.74 3.27 18.58
N THR A 9 -3.14 2.96 17.43
CA THR A 9 -3.59 3.49 16.14
C THR A 9 -4.93 2.89 15.70
N GLU A 10 -5.58 3.49 14.70
CA GLU A 10 -6.87 3.03 14.19
C GLU A 10 -6.75 2.00 13.05
N GLU A 11 -5.58 1.88 12.41
CA GLU A 11 -5.37 0.97 11.28
C GLU A 11 -5.22 -0.49 11.70
N ASP A 12 -5.55 -1.43 10.80
CA ASP A 12 -5.17 -2.84 10.92
C ASP A 12 -3.81 -3.10 10.22
N PRO A 13 -2.82 -3.71 10.90
CA PRO A 13 -2.81 -4.10 12.31
C PRO A 13 -2.60 -2.89 13.22
N TYR A 14 -3.30 -2.90 14.36
CA TYR A 14 -3.19 -1.86 15.37
C TYR A 14 -1.75 -1.78 15.90
N ILE A 15 -1.15 -0.59 15.83
CA ILE A 15 0.17 -0.33 16.41
C ILE A 15 -0.07 0.33 17.77
N THR A 16 0.48 -0.26 18.83
CA THR A 16 0.45 0.37 20.16
C THR A 16 1.81 0.99 20.45
N ILE A 17 1.82 2.30 20.57
CA ILE A 17 2.97 3.10 20.97
C ILE A 17 2.91 3.26 22.49
N VAL A 18 3.98 2.83 23.16
CA VAL A 18 4.18 3.06 24.59
C VAL A 18 5.26 4.11 24.75
N TRP A 19 4.88 5.26 25.31
CA TRP A 19 5.80 6.34 25.64
C TRP A 19 6.08 6.35 27.14
N THR A 20 7.32 6.06 27.50
CA THR A 20 7.80 6.17 28.88
C THR A 20 8.74 7.36 28.97
N PRO A 21 8.30 8.50 29.50
CA PRO A 21 9.18 9.65 29.65
C PRO A 21 10.22 9.31 30.74
N ASP A 22 11.47 9.14 30.33
CA ASP A 22 12.60 9.01 31.25
C ASP A 22 13.42 10.30 31.19
N ASN A 23 13.43 11.04 32.29
CA ASN A 23 14.12 12.31 32.40
C ASN A 23 15.49 12.08 33.06
N THR A 24 16.32 11.20 32.50
CA THR A 24 17.58 10.80 33.16
C THR A 24 18.73 11.77 32.93
N GLY A 25 18.60 12.78 32.06
CA GLY A 25 19.68 13.77 31.84
C GLY A 25 21.00 13.15 31.36
N GLU A 26 20.97 11.91 30.87
CA GLU A 26 22.14 11.19 30.39
C GLU A 26 22.25 11.29 28.87
N ASN A 27 23.42 11.73 28.42
CA ASN A 27 23.83 11.70 27.03
C ASN A 27 24.11 10.25 26.63
N ASN A 28 23.11 9.58 26.06
CA ASN A 28 23.20 8.18 25.69
C ASN A 28 23.27 7.99 24.16
N SER A 29 24.17 7.07 23.79
CA SER A 29 24.46 6.52 22.46
C SER A 29 23.24 6.42 21.52
N TRP A 30 23.48 6.60 20.22
CA TRP A 30 22.55 6.57 19.07
C TRP A 30 21.66 5.31 18.92
N ASN A 31 21.65 4.40 19.90
CA ASN A 31 20.79 3.22 19.92
C ASN A 31 19.96 3.20 21.21
N THR A 32 18.71 3.65 21.10
CA THR A 32 17.68 3.64 22.16
C THR A 32 16.86 2.35 22.19
N GLY A 33 17.27 1.32 21.44
CA GLY A 33 16.66 -0.01 21.52
C GLY A 33 16.82 -0.62 22.90
N ASN A 34 15.72 -1.00 23.54
CA ASN A 34 15.71 -1.69 24.83
C ASN A 34 16.62 -2.94 24.78
N GLN A 35 17.68 -2.94 25.60
CA GLN A 35 18.65 -4.05 25.63
C GLN A 35 18.13 -5.31 26.34
N ASN A 36 16.98 -5.21 27.01
CA ASN A 36 16.22 -6.33 27.53
C ASN A 36 14.87 -6.40 26.79
N PRO A 37 14.77 -7.12 25.67
CA PRO A 37 13.54 -7.11 24.88
C PRO A 37 12.36 -7.60 25.71
N VAL A 38 11.42 -6.69 25.99
CA VAL A 38 10.03 -7.10 26.24
C VAL A 38 9.59 -7.76 24.95
N ARG A 39 9.13 -9.00 25.02
CA ARG A 39 8.74 -9.78 23.84
C ARG A 39 7.43 -9.25 23.26
N ILE A 40 7.51 -8.10 22.59
CA ILE A 40 6.42 -7.49 21.85
C ILE A 40 6.48 -8.07 20.43
N PRO A 41 5.42 -8.71 19.92
CA PRO A 41 5.37 -9.08 18.51
C PRO A 41 5.37 -7.78 17.67
N ASN A 42 6.37 -7.62 16.79
CA ASN A 42 6.59 -6.46 15.90
C ASN A 42 6.79 -5.09 16.59
N PRO A 43 7.98 -4.78 17.14
CA PRO A 43 8.28 -3.41 17.55
C PRO A 43 8.41 -2.50 16.32
N VAL A 44 7.64 -1.40 16.31
CA VAL A 44 7.84 -0.29 15.37
C VAL A 44 8.78 0.70 16.06
N VAL A 45 9.94 0.97 15.44
CA VAL A 45 10.89 1.99 15.93
C VAL A 45 10.38 3.36 15.48
N VAL A 46 10.23 4.29 16.41
CA VAL A 46 9.87 5.69 16.15
C VAL A 46 11.11 6.53 16.39
N ASP A 47 11.66 7.14 15.34
CA ASP A 47 12.74 8.12 15.48
C ASP A 47 12.14 9.51 15.72
N PRO A 48 12.52 10.21 16.81
CA PRO A 48 12.12 11.59 16.99
C PRO A 48 12.77 12.46 15.90
N LEU A 49 11.98 13.33 15.28
CA LEU A 49 12.53 14.37 14.42
C LEU A 49 13.39 15.31 15.27
N ALA A 50 14.58 15.66 14.76
CA ALA A 50 15.41 16.66 15.41
C ALA A 50 14.67 18.00 15.50
N GLU A 51 14.86 18.76 16.58
CA GLU A 51 14.44 20.16 16.64
C GLU A 51 15.31 20.97 15.65
N ASP A 52 14.91 20.98 14.39
CA ASP A 52 15.50 21.85 13.39
C ASP A 52 14.82 23.22 13.45
N THR A 53 15.59 24.25 13.78
CA THR A 53 15.12 25.64 13.74
C THR A 53 15.16 26.22 12.32
N SER A 54 15.62 25.43 11.33
CA SER A 54 15.54 25.78 9.92
C SER A 54 14.20 25.33 9.32
N ILE A 55 13.53 26.25 8.63
CA ILE A 55 12.34 25.94 7.83
C ILE A 55 12.84 25.32 6.52
N GLU A 56 13.14 24.03 6.50
CA GLU A 56 13.21 23.27 5.25
C GLU A 56 11.78 22.86 4.87
N ALA A 57 11.13 23.71 4.07
CA ALA A 57 9.95 23.30 3.34
C ALA A 57 10.38 22.25 2.31
N THR A 58 10.12 20.97 2.60
CA THR A 58 10.18 19.92 1.59
C THR A 58 9.00 20.13 0.64
N THR A 59 9.17 21.03 -0.34
CA THR A 59 8.22 21.18 -1.46
C THR A 59 8.48 20.09 -2.49
N THR A 60 8.41 18.84 -2.07
CA THR A 60 7.97 17.76 -2.95
C THR A 60 6.45 17.71 -2.80
N PRO A 61 5.67 17.44 -3.87
CA PRO A 61 4.22 17.36 -3.72
C PRO A 61 3.94 16.42 -2.54
N ALA A 62 3.13 16.88 -1.58
CA ALA A 62 2.71 16.06 -0.45
C ALA A 62 2.32 14.71 -1.06
N PRO A 63 3.01 13.59 -0.71
CA PRO A 63 2.61 12.30 -1.21
C PRO A 63 1.13 12.22 -0.90
N ALA A 64 0.29 11.97 -1.93
CA ALA A 64 -1.14 11.78 -1.70
C ALA A 64 -1.27 10.92 -0.43
N GLU A 65 -2.10 11.36 0.54
CA GLU A 65 -2.24 10.87 1.93
C GLU A 65 -2.33 9.33 2.08
N LYS A 66 -2.36 8.62 0.96
CA LYS A 66 -2.48 7.19 0.78
C LYS A 66 -1.30 6.33 1.26
N LYS A 67 -0.11 6.85 1.61
CA LYS A 67 1.10 6.01 1.87
C LYS A 67 1.50 5.82 3.35
N PHE A 68 0.98 6.63 4.26
CA PHE A 68 1.29 6.56 5.69
C PHE A 68 0.05 6.89 6.52
N ALA A 69 0.10 6.59 7.81
CA ALA A 69 -0.86 7.01 8.81
C ALA A 69 -0.17 8.01 9.73
N ASP A 70 -0.71 9.20 9.89
CA ASP A 70 -0.13 10.26 10.70
C ASP A 70 -1.00 10.60 11.91
N TYR A 71 -0.32 10.99 12.99
CA TYR A 71 -0.95 11.30 14.26
C TYR A 71 -0.23 12.46 14.93
N ILE A 72 -0.99 13.29 15.63
CA ILE A 72 -0.45 14.27 16.57
C ILE A 72 -0.74 13.76 17.98
N LEU A 73 0.31 13.37 18.70
CA LEU A 73 0.20 12.92 20.09
C LEU A 73 0.23 14.12 21.03
N ILE A 74 -0.88 14.34 21.75
CA ILE A 74 -0.97 15.34 22.82
C ILE A 74 -0.89 14.61 24.16
N LEU A 75 0.25 14.69 24.82
CA LEU A 75 0.47 14.05 26.11
C LEU A 75 -0.11 14.92 27.23
N PRO A 76 -0.78 14.35 28.25
CA PRO A 76 -1.33 15.09 29.38
C PRO A 76 -0.24 15.44 30.41
N LEU A 77 0.92 15.90 29.94
CA LEU A 77 2.06 16.31 30.74
C LEU A 77 2.37 17.79 30.49
N PRO A 78 2.63 18.58 31.55
CA PRO A 78 3.09 19.94 31.36
C PRO A 78 4.46 19.94 30.69
N ASN A 79 4.68 20.87 29.76
CA ASN A 79 5.97 21.11 29.08
C ASN A 79 6.46 20.04 28.10
N ILE A 80 5.58 19.16 27.58
CA ILE A 80 5.90 18.35 26.40
C ILE A 80 5.07 18.89 25.23
N PRO A 81 5.69 19.40 24.15
CA PRO A 81 4.94 19.84 22.98
C PRO A 81 4.23 18.67 22.28
N PRO A 82 3.15 18.91 21.52
CA PRO A 82 2.54 17.89 20.69
C PRO A 82 3.58 17.23 19.77
N ILE A 83 3.55 15.91 19.67
CA ILE A 83 4.52 15.15 18.87
C ILE A 83 3.83 14.69 17.60
N TYR A 84 4.31 15.13 16.44
CA TYR A 84 3.89 14.59 15.16
C TYR A 84 4.61 13.26 14.90
N ILE A 85 3.85 12.22 14.61
CA ILE A 85 4.37 10.92 14.19
C ILE A 85 3.71 10.51 12.88
N TYR A 86 4.46 9.78 12.06
CA TYR A 86 3.93 9.11 10.88
C TYR A 86 4.39 7.66 10.87
N LEU A 87 3.48 6.76 10.49
CA LEU A 87 3.70 5.33 10.46
C LEU A 87 3.49 4.83 9.04
N SER A 88 4.42 4.02 8.55
CA SER A 88 4.24 3.34 7.27
C SER A 88 3.09 2.34 7.37
N LYS A 89 2.16 2.35 6.40
CA LYS A 89 1.12 1.32 6.27
C LYS A 89 1.73 -0.09 6.30
N PRO A 90 1.05 -1.10 6.85
CA PRO A 90 1.60 -2.45 6.94
C PRO A 90 1.99 -3.01 5.56
N PRO A 91 2.96 -3.94 5.50
CA PRO A 91 3.26 -4.65 4.27
C PRO A 91 2.03 -5.32 3.67
N VAL A 92 2.03 -5.52 2.35
CA VAL A 92 0.96 -6.24 1.67
C VAL A 92 0.88 -7.70 2.14
N LYS A 93 -0.35 -8.21 2.28
CA LYS A 93 -0.64 -9.62 2.59
C LYS A 93 -0.91 -10.39 1.29
N PHE A 94 -0.80 -11.72 1.27
CA PHE A 94 -1.14 -12.53 0.08
C PHE A 94 -2.63 -12.42 -0.28
N LEU A 95 -2.97 -12.26 -1.57
CA LEU A 95 -4.33 -12.07 -2.10
C LEU A 95 -5.08 -10.85 -1.55
N GLU A 96 -4.34 -9.89 -0.98
CA GLU A 96 -4.90 -8.59 -0.65
C GLU A 96 -5.30 -7.87 -1.94
N VAL A 97 -6.54 -7.38 -1.94
CA VAL A 97 -7.11 -6.64 -3.07
C VAL A 97 -7.50 -5.25 -2.59
N ASP A 98 -7.05 -4.24 -3.31
CA ASP A 98 -7.38 -2.83 -3.11
C ASP A 98 -7.13 -2.05 -4.41
N LEU A 99 -7.34 -0.73 -4.42
CA LEU A 99 -6.81 0.13 -5.47
C LEU A 99 -5.28 0.03 -5.49
N TYR A 100 -4.67 0.02 -6.68
CA TYR A 100 -3.22 -0.04 -6.80
C TYR A 100 -2.52 1.07 -6.00
N SER A 101 -3.07 2.29 -6.02
CA SER A 101 -2.57 3.42 -5.21
C SER A 101 -2.45 3.11 -3.71
N ASN A 102 -3.29 2.22 -3.17
CA ASN A 102 -3.31 1.85 -1.76
C ASN A 102 -2.35 0.69 -1.42
N LEU A 103 -1.84 -0.01 -2.44
CA LEU A 103 -0.88 -1.10 -2.32
C LEU A 103 0.55 -0.65 -2.66
N GLU A 104 0.69 0.46 -3.38
CA GLU A 104 1.98 1.04 -3.74
C GLU A 104 2.82 1.37 -2.50
N GLY A 105 4.11 1.04 -2.53
CA GLY A 105 5.04 1.26 -1.41
C GLY A 105 4.92 0.23 -0.26
N ARG A 106 3.91 -0.65 -0.29
CA ARG A 106 3.71 -1.68 0.76
C ARG A 106 4.36 -3.03 0.43
N SER A 107 4.89 -3.21 -0.80
CA SER A 107 5.61 -4.43 -1.25
C SER A 107 7.05 -4.55 -0.73
N ARG A 108 7.38 -3.95 0.41
CA ARG A 108 8.74 -3.79 0.93
C ARG A 108 9.40 -5.05 1.52
N GLU A 109 8.61 -6.09 1.81
CA GLU A 109 9.15 -7.37 2.29
C GLU A 109 9.77 -8.23 1.18
N GLY A 110 9.59 -7.87 -0.09
CA GLY A 110 10.14 -8.66 -1.20
C GLY A 110 9.51 -10.04 -1.37
N LYS A 111 8.31 -10.28 -0.82
CA LYS A 111 7.55 -11.54 -0.97
C LYS A 111 6.44 -11.44 -2.00
N TYR A 112 5.74 -10.29 -2.01
CA TYR A 112 4.58 -10.05 -2.86
C TYR A 112 4.74 -8.74 -3.62
N HIS A 113 4.12 -8.68 -4.79
CA HIS A 113 3.94 -7.45 -5.57
C HIS A 113 2.45 -7.17 -5.78
N ALA A 114 2.09 -5.89 -5.82
CA ALA A 114 0.79 -5.47 -6.31
C ALA A 114 0.75 -5.58 -7.85
N ASP A 115 -0.22 -6.34 -8.35
CA ASP A 115 -0.44 -6.60 -9.76
C ASP A 115 -1.77 -5.95 -10.20
N HIS A 116 -1.75 -5.16 -11.27
CA HIS A 116 -2.95 -4.48 -11.78
C HIS A 116 -3.81 -5.49 -12.53
N ILE A 117 -5.06 -5.67 -12.09
CA ILE A 117 -6.03 -6.54 -12.76
C ILE A 117 -7.32 -5.74 -12.93
N PRO A 118 -7.64 -5.26 -14.15
CA PRO A 118 -6.99 -5.58 -15.43
C PRO A 118 -5.64 -4.87 -15.62
N SER A 119 -4.85 -5.31 -16.61
CA SER A 119 -3.50 -4.76 -16.85
C SER A 119 -3.49 -3.23 -16.97
N LYS A 120 -2.47 -2.58 -16.38
CA LYS A 120 -2.30 -1.12 -16.45
C LYS A 120 -2.31 -0.58 -17.89
N ALA A 121 -1.76 -1.35 -18.83
CA ALA A 121 -1.76 -0.97 -20.25
C ALA A 121 -3.18 -0.90 -20.85
N ALA A 122 -4.05 -1.87 -20.53
CA ALA A 122 -5.45 -1.87 -20.96
C ALA A 122 -6.23 -0.70 -20.35
N VAL A 123 -5.99 -0.36 -19.09
CA VAL A 123 -6.62 0.79 -18.42
C VAL A 123 -6.18 2.11 -19.07
N LYS A 124 -4.90 2.27 -19.38
CA LYS A 124 -4.40 3.44 -20.11
C LYS A 124 -5.04 3.57 -21.49
N GLU A 125 -5.15 2.47 -22.22
CA GLU A 125 -5.79 2.45 -23.54
C GLU A 125 -7.30 2.74 -23.44
N TYR A 126 -7.97 2.26 -22.40
CA TYR A 126 -9.37 2.60 -22.13
C TYR A 126 -9.56 4.12 -21.98
N TYR A 127 -8.75 4.79 -21.16
CA TYR A 127 -8.86 6.23 -20.98
C TYR A 127 -8.51 7.03 -22.23
N ARG A 128 -7.48 6.60 -23.01
CA ARG A 128 -7.18 7.20 -24.33
C ARG A 128 -8.36 7.13 -25.30
N ASN A 129 -9.12 6.04 -25.26
CA ASN A 129 -10.29 5.85 -26.11
C ASN A 129 -11.52 6.60 -25.58
N LEU A 130 -11.61 6.78 -24.26
CA LEU A 130 -12.69 7.51 -23.62
C LEU A 130 -12.61 9.01 -23.92
N ASP A 131 -11.42 9.59 -23.79
CA ASP A 131 -11.16 10.98 -24.10
C ASP A 131 -9.75 11.16 -24.71
N PRO A 132 -9.66 11.37 -26.04
CA PRO A 132 -8.38 11.58 -26.72
C PRO A 132 -7.63 12.87 -26.32
N LEU A 133 -8.28 13.78 -25.59
CA LEU A 133 -7.68 15.03 -25.13
C LEU A 133 -7.01 14.90 -23.76
N LEU A 134 -7.25 13.81 -23.03
CA LEU A 134 -6.58 13.56 -21.75
C LEU A 134 -5.05 13.55 -21.93
N ASP A 135 -4.37 14.29 -21.06
CA ASP A 135 -2.92 14.29 -21.08
C ASP A 135 -2.35 12.97 -20.54
N LYS A 136 -1.05 12.77 -20.79
CA LYS A 136 -0.40 11.50 -20.47
C LYS A 136 -0.25 11.27 -18.96
N ASP A 137 -0.15 12.34 -18.17
CA ASP A 137 0.06 12.27 -16.73
C ASP A 137 -1.27 11.98 -16.03
N ASP A 138 -2.36 12.63 -16.45
CA ASP A 138 -3.73 12.28 -16.05
C ASP A 138 -4.04 10.81 -16.33
N ILE A 139 -3.70 10.31 -17.53
CA ILE A 139 -3.86 8.88 -17.87
C ILE A 139 -3.04 7.98 -16.96
N ASN A 140 -1.83 8.40 -16.53
CA ASN A 140 -1.00 7.61 -15.63
C ASN A 140 -1.63 7.53 -14.23
N ASP A 141 -2.16 8.64 -13.74
CA ASP A 141 -2.80 8.75 -12.43
C ASP A 141 -4.11 7.96 -12.39
N LEU A 142 -4.97 8.14 -13.40
CA LEU A 142 -6.19 7.36 -13.56
C LEU A 142 -5.92 5.86 -13.69
N ALA A 143 -4.80 5.46 -14.32
CA ALA A 143 -4.41 4.06 -14.43
C ALA A 143 -3.85 3.47 -13.12
N ASN A 144 -3.62 4.28 -12.07
CA ASN A 144 -3.34 3.81 -10.71
C ASN A 144 -4.62 3.63 -9.88
N GLU A 145 -5.74 4.22 -10.31
CA GLU A 145 -7.04 4.12 -9.66
C GLU A 145 -7.85 2.94 -10.22
N VAL A 146 -7.22 1.76 -10.20
CA VAL A 146 -7.78 0.49 -10.64
C VAL A 146 -7.49 -0.59 -9.61
N ALA A 147 -8.34 -1.60 -9.54
CA ALA A 147 -8.11 -2.75 -8.67
C ALA A 147 -6.77 -3.43 -8.98
N ALA A 148 -6.09 -3.81 -7.91
CA ALA A 148 -4.88 -4.61 -7.94
C ALA A 148 -4.98 -5.71 -6.89
N ILE A 149 -4.29 -6.81 -7.15
CA ILE A 149 -4.15 -7.94 -6.24
C ILE A 149 -2.69 -8.17 -5.91
N THR A 150 -2.41 -8.54 -4.67
CA THR A 150 -1.06 -8.85 -4.22
C THR A 150 -0.75 -10.33 -4.46
N VAL A 151 0.29 -10.58 -5.24
CA VAL A 151 0.66 -11.93 -5.68
C VAL A 151 2.15 -12.18 -5.43
N PRO A 152 2.59 -13.43 -5.27
CA PRO A 152 4.00 -13.78 -5.12
C PRO A 152 4.85 -13.19 -6.25
N ILE A 153 6.07 -12.74 -5.93
CA ILE A 153 6.96 -12.08 -6.90
C ILE A 153 7.21 -12.96 -8.13
N ASP A 154 7.39 -14.26 -7.94
CA ASP A 154 7.61 -15.20 -9.02
C ASP A 154 6.37 -15.33 -9.93
N VAL A 155 5.16 -15.33 -9.35
CA VAL A 155 3.90 -15.32 -10.11
C VAL A 155 3.78 -14.03 -10.93
N HIS A 156 3.96 -12.87 -10.30
CA HIS A 156 3.91 -11.57 -11.00
C HIS A 156 4.95 -11.54 -12.13
N ARG A 157 6.21 -11.91 -11.84
CA ARG A 157 7.31 -11.78 -12.81
C ARG A 157 7.27 -12.83 -13.91
N LYS A 158 6.79 -14.04 -13.68
CA LYS A 158 6.90 -15.14 -14.66
C LYS A 158 5.59 -15.44 -15.39
N ILE A 159 4.46 -15.25 -14.73
CA ILE A 159 3.17 -15.80 -15.18
C ILE A 159 2.21 -14.67 -15.55
N SER A 160 2.17 -13.60 -14.76
CA SER A 160 1.24 -12.51 -15.02
C SER A 160 1.53 -11.81 -16.35
N GLU A 161 0.51 -11.72 -17.20
CA GLU A 161 0.56 -11.05 -18.50
C GLU A 161 0.68 -9.52 -18.37
N THR A 162 0.33 -9.01 -17.19
CA THR A 162 0.41 -7.60 -16.80
C THR A 162 1.87 -7.16 -16.59
N TYR A 163 2.78 -8.11 -16.39
CA TYR A 163 4.19 -7.86 -16.12
C TYR A 163 5.01 -7.73 -17.41
N GLY A 164 5.79 -6.65 -17.51
CA GLY A 164 6.89 -6.55 -18.48
C GLY A 164 6.48 -6.45 -19.95
N ARG A 165 5.38 -5.76 -20.28
CA ARG A 165 4.90 -5.55 -21.67
C ARG A 165 4.60 -6.84 -22.45
N ARG A 166 4.30 -7.95 -21.76
CA ARG A 166 3.93 -9.21 -22.41
C ARG A 166 2.61 -9.15 -23.15
N ASN A 167 1.73 -8.24 -22.74
CA ASN A 167 0.43 -8.06 -23.37
C ASN A 167 0.63 -7.49 -24.79
N SER A 168 0.10 -8.19 -25.81
CA SER A 168 0.18 -7.74 -27.20
C SER A 168 -0.71 -6.51 -27.42
N GLU A 169 -0.41 -5.66 -28.41
CA GLU A 169 -1.26 -4.50 -28.72
C GLU A 169 -2.71 -4.89 -29.01
N ALA A 170 -2.92 -6.02 -29.70
CA ALA A 170 -4.26 -6.55 -29.98
C ALA A 170 -4.99 -6.91 -28.69
N GLN A 171 -4.32 -7.57 -27.75
CA GLN A 171 -4.91 -7.93 -26.46
C GLN A 171 -5.17 -6.70 -25.59
N ILE A 172 -4.27 -5.71 -25.59
CA ILE A 172 -4.47 -4.44 -24.88
C ILE A 172 -5.74 -3.73 -25.37
N LYS A 173 -5.92 -3.63 -26.69
CA LYS A 173 -7.12 -3.01 -27.29
C LYS A 173 -8.39 -3.79 -26.96
N LEU A 174 -8.32 -5.13 -27.02
CA LEU A 174 -9.45 -5.99 -26.66
C LEU A 174 -9.82 -5.82 -25.18
N ASP A 175 -8.83 -5.90 -24.27
CA ASP A 175 -9.04 -5.71 -22.84
C ASP A 175 -9.58 -4.31 -22.53
N ALA A 176 -9.07 -3.26 -23.20
CA ALA A 176 -9.53 -1.89 -23.03
C ALA A 176 -10.99 -1.70 -23.45
N SER A 177 -11.47 -2.47 -24.43
CA SER A 177 -12.88 -2.44 -24.84
C SER A 177 -13.83 -3.08 -23.82
N ASN A 178 -13.32 -3.96 -22.96
CA ASN A 178 -14.08 -4.64 -21.93
C ASN A 178 -13.20 -4.98 -20.70
N LEU A 179 -12.96 -3.96 -19.86
CA LEU A 179 -12.15 -4.10 -18.64
C LEU A 179 -12.70 -5.15 -17.67
N ARG A 180 -14.02 -5.39 -17.68
CA ARG A 180 -14.66 -6.40 -16.84
C ARG A 180 -14.22 -7.81 -17.23
N ALA A 181 -14.32 -8.15 -18.52
CA ALA A 181 -13.84 -9.42 -19.03
C ALA A 181 -12.31 -9.56 -18.89
N ALA A 182 -11.56 -8.46 -19.01
CA ALA A 182 -10.12 -8.45 -18.81
C ALA A 182 -9.71 -8.83 -17.38
N VAL A 183 -10.44 -8.36 -16.35
CA VAL A 183 -10.23 -8.80 -14.95
C VAL A 183 -10.33 -10.31 -14.85
N ASP A 184 -11.40 -10.88 -15.41
CA ASP A 184 -11.64 -12.31 -15.28
C ASP A 184 -10.56 -13.14 -15.95
N ARG A 185 -10.21 -12.76 -17.20
CA ARG A 185 -9.15 -13.38 -17.98
C ARG A 185 -7.78 -13.30 -17.30
N ASN A 186 -7.40 -12.12 -16.80
CA ASN A 186 -6.11 -11.92 -16.15
C ASN A 186 -6.01 -12.70 -14.83
N LEU A 187 -7.08 -12.76 -14.03
CA LEU A 187 -7.08 -13.55 -12.80
C LEU A 187 -7.05 -15.06 -13.09
N ASP A 188 -7.80 -15.52 -14.09
CA ASP A 188 -7.81 -16.93 -14.49
C ASP A 188 -6.44 -17.40 -14.97
N ALA A 189 -5.69 -16.53 -15.67
CA ALA A 189 -4.35 -16.84 -16.14
C ALA A 189 -3.35 -17.13 -15.00
N ILE A 190 -3.50 -16.48 -13.83
CA ILE A 190 -2.63 -16.68 -12.67
C ILE A 190 -3.21 -17.64 -11.62
N LYS A 191 -4.47 -18.05 -11.76
CA LYS A 191 -5.23 -18.83 -10.77
C LYS A 191 -4.54 -20.12 -10.32
N SER A 192 -4.05 -20.92 -11.26
CA SER A 192 -3.35 -22.18 -10.94
C SER A 192 -2.09 -21.93 -10.11
N ALA A 193 -1.32 -20.91 -10.46
CA ALA A 193 -0.11 -20.55 -9.72
C ALA A 193 -0.43 -20.02 -8.31
N LEU A 194 -1.50 -19.23 -8.16
CA LEU A 194 -1.95 -18.81 -6.82
C LEU A 194 -2.30 -20.00 -5.93
N LYS A 195 -2.91 -21.06 -6.49
CA LYS A 195 -3.21 -22.29 -5.77
C LYS A 195 -1.95 -23.05 -5.33
N GLU A 196 -0.93 -23.10 -6.17
CA GLU A 196 0.38 -23.69 -5.81
C GLU A 196 1.03 -22.94 -4.63
N HIS A 197 0.76 -21.64 -4.51
CA HIS A 197 1.15 -20.81 -3.37
C HIS A 197 0.17 -20.86 -2.18
N GLY A 198 -0.76 -21.81 -2.17
CA GLY A 198 -1.64 -22.09 -1.03
C GLY A 198 -2.99 -21.36 -1.04
N ALA A 199 -3.34 -20.67 -2.13
CA ALA A 199 -4.67 -20.07 -2.26
C ALA A 199 -5.75 -21.14 -2.43
N THR A 200 -6.86 -20.99 -1.72
CA THR A 200 -8.08 -21.75 -2.00
C THR A 200 -8.87 -21.13 -3.15
N GLU A 201 -9.68 -21.95 -3.82
CA GLU A 201 -10.62 -21.46 -4.83
C GLU A 201 -11.51 -20.33 -4.30
N ALA A 202 -12.04 -20.50 -3.07
CA ALA A 202 -12.91 -19.52 -2.44
C ALA A 202 -12.21 -18.18 -2.19
N GLN A 203 -10.92 -18.18 -1.82
CA GLN A 203 -10.15 -16.94 -1.64
C GLN A 203 -9.92 -16.22 -2.97
N ILE A 204 -9.63 -16.96 -4.04
CA ILE A 204 -9.42 -16.37 -5.37
C ILE A 204 -10.73 -15.77 -5.89
N GLU A 205 -11.85 -16.46 -5.73
CA GLU A 205 -13.16 -15.93 -6.14
C GLU A 205 -13.62 -14.75 -5.27
N ALA A 206 -13.31 -14.74 -3.98
CA ALA A 206 -13.53 -13.57 -3.13
C ALA A 206 -12.70 -12.36 -3.60
N ALA A 207 -11.43 -12.58 -3.97
CA ALA A 207 -10.57 -11.56 -4.56
C ALA A 207 -11.15 -11.04 -5.88
N ARG A 208 -11.65 -11.92 -6.76
CA ARG A 208 -12.35 -11.57 -8.00
C ARG A 208 -13.54 -10.65 -7.75
N VAL A 209 -14.43 -11.04 -6.84
CA VAL A 209 -15.61 -10.24 -6.47
C VAL A 209 -15.21 -8.87 -5.94
N LYS A 210 -14.16 -8.80 -5.10
CA LYS A 210 -13.66 -7.53 -4.56
C LYS A 210 -13.08 -6.64 -5.66
N MET A 211 -12.30 -7.18 -6.60
CA MET A 211 -11.78 -6.42 -7.75
C MET A 211 -12.92 -5.85 -8.60
N HIS A 212 -13.94 -6.66 -8.91
CA HIS A 212 -15.12 -6.18 -9.65
C HIS A 212 -15.85 -5.06 -8.91
N LYS A 213 -16.00 -5.17 -7.59
CA LYS A 213 -16.63 -4.12 -6.77
C LYS A 213 -15.85 -2.80 -6.83
N ILE A 214 -14.52 -2.86 -6.66
CA ILE A 214 -13.65 -1.68 -6.72
C ILE A 214 -13.74 -1.01 -8.10
N ASN A 215 -13.55 -1.78 -9.17
CA ASN A 215 -13.58 -1.23 -10.53
C ASN A 215 -14.97 -0.68 -10.90
N SER A 216 -16.05 -1.28 -10.40
CA SER A 216 -17.39 -0.72 -10.54
C SER A 216 -17.52 0.64 -9.83
N SER A 217 -17.01 0.75 -8.59
CA SER A 217 -17.04 2.04 -7.86
C SER A 217 -16.18 3.12 -8.48
N MET A 218 -15.14 2.75 -9.23
CA MET A 218 -14.32 3.67 -10.01
C MET A 218 -14.94 4.05 -11.36
N GLY A 219 -16.11 3.50 -11.72
CA GLY A 219 -16.77 3.78 -13.01
C GLY A 219 -16.09 3.12 -14.22
N LEU A 220 -15.22 2.12 -14.01
CA LEU A 220 -14.49 1.44 -15.08
C LEU A 220 -15.34 0.42 -15.85
N TYR A 221 -16.48 0.01 -15.29
CA TYR A 221 -17.44 -0.86 -15.95
C TYR A 221 -18.59 -0.04 -16.51
N LYS A 222 -18.85 -0.23 -17.80
CA LYS A 222 -20.05 0.28 -18.49
C LYS A 222 -21.21 -0.67 -18.28
#